data_AF-A0A835DAW7-F1
#
_entry.id   AF-A0A835DAW7-F1
#
_cell.length_a   1.000
_cell.length_b   1.000
_cell.length_c   1.000
_cell.angle_alpha   90.00
_cell.angle_beta   90.00
_cell.angle_gamma   90.00
#
_symmetry.space_group_name_H-M   'P 1'
#
loop_
_entity.id
_entity.type
_entity.pdbx_description
1 polymer ?
#
loop_
_entity_poly.entity_id
_entity_poly.type
_entity_poly.pdbx_seq_one_letter_code
_entity_poly.pdbx_strand_id
1 'polypeptide(L)'
;MAATPLMPPNPAAGNPNFDGNPPAPAPPGTDMTGICFRDQLWLNSYPLDRNLVFDYFALSPFYDWTCNNEQLRMRSTHPLDISHLSKMTGTEYMLNEVMEPHLFVFRKQKRDGPEKVTPMLTYYILDGSIYQAPQLCNVFAARIGRALYHISKAFTTAASKLEKIGYGSRSGEGKTDGVIDDATAVEKVEITAAVDKKM
;
A
#
# COMPACT_ATOMS: atom_id res chain seq x y z
N MET A 1 -12.71 44.88 22.32
CA MET A 1 -11.99 43.77 22.97
C MET A 1 -11.30 42.97 21.87
N ALA A 2 -10.02 43.24 21.60
CA ALA A 2 -9.27 42.61 20.53
C ALA A 2 -8.77 41.23 20.98
N ALA A 3 -9.04 40.20 20.19
CA ALA A 3 -8.55 38.84 20.44
C ALA A 3 -7.08 38.75 20.04
N THR A 4 -6.23 38.37 20.98
CA THR A 4 -4.82 38.01 20.77
C THR A 4 -4.70 36.74 19.90
N PRO A 5 -3.79 36.69 18.91
CA PRO A 5 -3.59 35.49 18.11
C PRO A 5 -2.81 34.43 18.92
N LEU A 6 -3.36 33.22 18.99
CA LEU A 6 -2.72 32.05 19.58
C LEU A 6 -1.62 31.52 18.64
N MET A 7 -0.41 31.43 19.17
CA MET A 7 0.77 30.87 18.50
C MET A 7 0.65 29.33 18.41
N PRO A 8 1.10 28.67 17.34
CA PRO A 8 1.03 27.22 17.22
C PRO A 8 1.94 26.52 18.25
N PRO A 9 1.55 25.34 18.77
CA PRO A 9 2.32 24.63 19.76
C PRO A 9 3.65 24.12 19.18
N ASN A 10 4.71 24.44 19.90
CA ASN A 10 6.08 23.97 19.67
C ASN A 10 6.13 22.42 19.69
N PRO A 11 6.67 21.73 18.67
CA PRO A 11 6.69 20.26 18.60
C PRO A 11 7.71 19.59 19.53
N ALA A 12 8.36 20.34 20.43
CA ALA A 12 9.39 19.80 21.32
C ALA A 12 8.82 19.34 22.67
N ALA A 13 7.96 18.31 22.68
CA ALA A 13 7.70 17.53 23.89
C ALA A 13 7.05 16.17 23.57
N GLY A 14 7.87 15.11 23.56
CA GLY A 14 7.44 13.79 24.04
C GLY A 14 7.11 12.72 23.01
N ASN A 15 8.12 12.18 22.30
CA ASN A 15 8.21 10.75 22.01
C ASN A 15 9.68 10.37 21.73
N PRO A 16 10.30 9.39 22.41
CA PRO A 16 11.75 9.14 22.30
C PRO A 16 12.21 8.45 21.01
N ASN A 17 11.33 8.21 20.03
CA ASN A 17 11.59 7.25 18.96
C ASN A 17 11.30 7.72 17.53
N PHE A 18 11.22 9.03 17.30
CA PHE A 18 11.12 9.59 15.94
C PHE A 18 12.07 10.77 15.82
N ASP A 19 13.22 10.52 15.19
CA ASP A 19 14.05 11.60 14.64
C ASP A 19 13.15 12.46 13.74
N GLY A 20 13.05 13.75 14.06
CA GLY A 20 12.13 14.73 13.48
C GLY A 20 12.39 15.09 12.02
N ASN A 21 12.74 14.10 11.19
CA ASN A 21 12.76 14.24 9.75
C ASN A 21 11.40 13.78 9.19
N PRO A 22 10.80 14.52 8.25
CA PRO A 22 9.64 14.02 7.50
C PRO A 22 9.98 12.62 6.96
N PRO A 23 9.03 11.66 6.95
CA PRO A 23 9.26 10.37 6.32
C PRO A 23 9.75 10.63 4.89
N ALA A 24 10.96 10.14 4.59
CA ALA A 24 11.57 10.37 3.28
C ALA A 24 10.62 9.85 2.19
N PRO A 25 10.43 10.58 1.08
CA PRO A 25 9.59 10.11 -0.02
C PRO A 25 10.12 8.75 -0.48
N ALA A 26 9.24 7.74 -0.47
CA ALA A 26 9.62 6.38 -0.84
C ALA A 26 10.14 6.34 -2.28
N PRO A 27 11.21 5.57 -2.57
CA PRO A 27 11.73 5.44 -3.92
C PRO A 27 10.64 4.98 -4.91
N PRO A 28 10.64 5.49 -6.16
CA PRO A 28 9.71 5.06 -7.19
C PRO A 28 9.76 3.55 -7.37
N GLY A 29 8.62 2.87 -7.19
CA GLY A 29 8.51 1.43 -7.40
C GLY A 29 8.49 0.56 -6.13
N THR A 30 8.55 1.15 -4.93
CA THR A 30 8.30 0.39 -3.69
C THR A 30 6.83 0.02 -3.60
N ASP A 31 6.51 -1.28 -3.51
CA ASP A 31 5.15 -1.73 -3.28
C ASP A 31 4.73 -1.41 -1.84
N MET A 32 3.86 -0.42 -1.69
CA MET A 32 3.33 0.00 -0.38
C MET A 32 1.96 -0.63 -0.08
N THR A 33 1.49 -1.59 -0.89
CA THR A 33 0.18 -2.25 -0.66
C THR A 33 0.19 -3.23 0.51
N GLY A 34 1.38 -3.63 0.98
CA GLY A 34 1.55 -4.52 2.14
C GLY A 34 1.61 -3.81 3.50
N ILE A 35 1.55 -2.48 3.55
CA ILE A 35 1.64 -1.69 4.78
C ILE A 35 0.37 -0.87 5.03
N CYS A 36 0.17 -0.49 6.29
CA CYS A 36 -0.85 0.49 6.69
C CYS A 36 -0.23 1.55 7.60
N PHE A 37 -0.81 2.75 7.58
CA PHE A 37 -0.43 3.84 8.48
C PHE A 37 -1.59 4.16 9.42
N ARG A 38 -1.29 4.38 10.70
CA ARG A 38 -2.24 4.88 11.71
C ARG A 38 -1.49 5.66 12.77
N ASP A 39 -1.94 6.87 13.06
CA ASP A 39 -1.44 7.67 14.19
C ASP A 39 -2.55 7.84 15.23
N GLN A 40 -2.44 7.07 16.33
CA GLN A 40 -3.44 7.09 17.40
C GLN A 40 -3.39 8.37 18.24
N LEU A 41 -2.23 9.03 18.34
CA LEU A 41 -2.11 10.29 19.10
C LEU A 41 -2.84 11.42 18.39
N TRP A 42 -2.69 11.49 17.06
CA TRP A 42 -3.43 12.43 16.24
C TRP A 42 -4.94 12.19 16.32
N LEU A 43 -5.39 10.93 16.15
CA LEU A 43 -6.80 10.55 16.20
C LEU A 43 -7.47 10.78 17.57
N ASN A 44 -6.70 10.80 18.66
CA ASN A 44 -7.21 11.14 19.98
C ASN A 44 -7.36 12.67 20.18
N SER A 45 -6.63 13.46 19.41
CA SER A 45 -6.55 14.92 19.56
C SER A 45 -7.48 15.67 18.61
N TYR A 46 -7.73 15.10 17.42
CA TYR A 46 -8.47 15.73 16.35
C TYR A 46 -9.57 14.81 15.79
N PRO A 47 -10.76 15.36 15.46
CA PRO A 47 -11.79 14.59 14.78
C PRO A 47 -11.34 14.23 13.36
N LEU A 48 -11.64 13.01 12.92
CA LEU A 48 -11.42 12.59 11.54
C LEU A 48 -12.64 12.98 10.68
N ASP A 49 -12.65 14.24 10.23
CA ASP A 49 -13.68 14.83 9.37
C ASP A 49 -13.09 15.32 8.03
N ARG A 50 -13.94 15.77 7.11
CA ARG A 50 -13.51 16.27 5.79
C ARG A 50 -12.53 17.44 5.83
N ASN A 51 -12.51 18.22 6.92
CA ASN A 51 -11.64 19.38 7.04
C ASN A 51 -10.22 18.96 7.43
N LEU A 52 -10.08 17.98 8.32
CA LEU A 52 -8.79 17.56 8.88
C LEU A 52 -8.25 16.26 8.27
N VAL A 53 -9.06 15.51 7.53
CA VAL A 53 -8.63 14.24 6.92
C VAL A 53 -7.45 14.42 5.95
N PHE A 54 -7.35 15.56 5.26
CA PHE A 54 -6.20 15.84 4.40
C PHE A 54 -4.91 15.97 5.23
N ASP A 55 -4.98 16.68 6.36
CA ASP A 55 -3.83 16.87 7.24
C ASP A 55 -3.40 15.53 7.87
N TYR A 56 -4.36 14.70 8.26
CA TYR A 56 -4.09 13.34 8.72
C TYR A 56 -3.43 12.48 7.63
N PHE A 57 -3.95 12.53 6.40
CA PHE A 57 -3.40 11.80 5.27
C PHE A 57 -1.97 12.24 4.95
N ALA A 58 -1.66 13.53 5.09
CA ALA A 58 -0.35 14.09 4.82
C ALA A 58 0.76 13.61 5.77
N LEU A 59 0.41 13.07 6.95
CA LEU A 59 1.35 12.44 7.87
C LEU A 59 1.80 11.05 7.42
N SER A 60 1.04 10.43 6.52
CA SER A 60 1.30 9.06 6.09
C SER A 60 2.48 8.96 5.12
N PRO A 61 3.18 7.81 5.06
CA PRO A 61 4.22 7.56 4.07
C PRO A 61 3.70 7.55 2.61
N PHE A 62 2.38 7.56 2.42
CA PHE A 62 1.73 7.60 1.11
C PHE A 62 1.65 9.02 0.52
N TYR A 63 1.90 10.04 1.34
CA TYR A 63 1.84 11.43 0.92
C TYR A 63 3.12 11.88 0.23
N ASP A 64 2.94 12.60 -0.88
CA ASP A 64 4.03 13.10 -1.72
C ASP A 64 4.13 14.61 -1.54
N TRP A 65 5.20 15.06 -0.86
CA TRP A 65 5.44 16.47 -0.53
C TRP A 65 5.75 17.34 -1.75
N THR A 66 5.98 16.74 -2.93
CA THR A 66 6.17 17.48 -4.19
C THR A 66 4.86 17.76 -4.92
N CYS A 67 3.73 17.27 -4.41
CA CYS A 67 2.43 17.40 -5.07
C CYS A 67 1.89 18.84 -5.07
N ASN A 68 0.94 19.09 -5.97
CA ASN A 68 0.28 20.38 -6.11
C ASN A 68 -0.44 20.82 -4.84
N ASN A 69 -1.02 19.87 -4.09
CA ASN A 69 -1.72 20.16 -2.83
C ASN A 69 -0.78 20.80 -1.80
N GLU A 70 0.48 20.37 -1.76
CA GLU A 70 1.48 20.96 -0.87
C GLU A 70 1.78 22.41 -1.24
N GLN A 71 1.92 22.68 -2.54
CA GLN A 71 2.14 24.04 -3.02
C GLN A 71 0.97 24.97 -2.70
N LEU A 72 -0.27 24.47 -2.73
CA LEU A 72 -1.44 25.23 -2.28
C LEU A 72 -1.41 25.49 -0.79
N ARG A 73 -1.09 24.46 0.01
CA ARG A 73 -0.96 24.56 1.47
C ARG A 73 0.09 25.60 1.88
N MET A 74 1.25 25.60 1.23
CA MET A 74 2.31 26.60 1.44
C MET A 74 1.87 28.03 1.12
N ARG A 75 0.89 28.21 0.23
CA ARG A 75 0.31 29.51 -0.13
C ARG A 75 -0.94 29.85 0.67
N SER A 76 -1.19 29.15 1.78
CA SER A 76 -2.41 29.31 2.60
C SER A 76 -3.71 29.15 1.80
N THR A 77 -3.67 28.37 0.72
CA THR A 77 -4.83 28.00 -0.08
C THR A 77 -5.26 26.59 0.31
N HIS A 78 -6.58 26.33 0.34
CA HIS A 78 -7.08 25.02 0.73
C HIS A 78 -6.51 23.92 -0.21
N PRO A 79 -5.87 22.86 0.33
CA PRO A 79 -5.11 21.90 -0.48
C PRO A 79 -5.96 21.11 -1.48
N LEU A 80 -7.27 20.99 -1.21
CA LEU A 80 -8.24 20.33 -2.09
C LEU A 80 -9.05 21.29 -2.97
N ASP A 81 -8.64 22.56 -3.10
CA ASP A 81 -9.34 23.54 -3.94
C ASP A 81 -9.14 23.26 -5.44
N ILE A 82 -10.19 22.72 -6.06
CA ILE A 82 -10.24 22.33 -7.47
C ILE A 82 -10.02 23.53 -8.42
N SER A 83 -10.45 24.74 -8.01
CA SER A 83 -10.31 25.96 -8.83
C SER A 83 -8.84 26.36 -9.02
N HIS A 84 -7.99 25.97 -8.07
CA HIS A 84 -6.55 26.16 -8.16
C HIS A 84 -5.85 24.94 -8.77
N LEU A 85 -6.20 23.72 -8.32
CA LEU A 85 -5.60 22.47 -8.84
C LEU A 85 -5.76 22.34 -10.36
N SER A 86 -6.92 22.70 -10.91
CA SER A 86 -7.20 22.66 -12.36
C SER A 86 -6.26 23.54 -13.21
N LYS A 87 -5.61 24.54 -12.61
CA LYS A 87 -4.66 25.44 -13.29
C LYS A 87 -3.21 24.97 -13.17
N MET A 88 -2.96 23.92 -12.42
CA MET A 88 -1.63 23.36 -12.18
C MET A 88 -1.40 22.12 -13.04
N THR A 89 -0.14 21.74 -13.19
CA THR A 89 0.26 20.46 -13.80
C THR A 89 1.18 19.72 -12.85
N GLY A 90 1.08 18.39 -12.81
CA GLY A 90 1.82 17.56 -11.88
C GLY A 90 0.93 16.61 -11.09
N THR A 91 1.51 16.05 -10.03
CA THR A 91 0.84 15.09 -9.15
C THR A 91 -0.07 15.83 -8.18
N GLU A 92 -1.29 15.33 -7.98
CA GLU A 92 -2.24 15.85 -6.99
C GLU A 92 -3.06 14.73 -6.35
N TYR A 93 -3.61 15.03 -5.19
CA TYR A 93 -4.54 14.20 -4.44
C TYR A 93 -5.93 14.83 -4.48
N MET A 94 -6.93 14.00 -4.72
CA MET A 94 -8.36 14.35 -4.68
C MET A 94 -9.06 13.52 -3.63
N LEU A 95 -10.00 14.13 -2.91
CA LEU A 95 -10.90 13.43 -2.01
C LEU A 95 -12.17 13.03 -2.79
N ASN A 96 -12.34 11.74 -3.04
CA ASN A 96 -13.39 11.21 -3.90
C ASN A 96 -14.64 10.81 -3.11
N GLU A 97 -14.48 10.02 -2.05
CA GLU A 97 -15.58 9.53 -1.23
C GLU A 97 -15.37 9.97 0.22
N VAL A 98 -16.49 10.33 0.88
CA VAL A 98 -16.51 10.81 2.26
C VAL A 98 -17.71 10.20 2.98
N MET A 99 -17.44 9.40 4.00
CA MET A 99 -18.41 8.86 4.94
C MET A 99 -17.81 8.98 6.34
N GLU A 100 -17.98 10.17 6.94
CA GLU A 100 -17.37 10.51 8.21
C GLU A 100 -17.97 9.69 9.37
N PRO A 101 -17.16 9.26 10.37
CA PRO A 101 -15.69 9.30 10.42
C PRO A 101 -15.02 8.05 9.80
N HIS A 102 -15.79 7.14 9.22
CA HIS A 102 -15.38 5.75 8.97
C HIS A 102 -14.61 5.53 7.67
N LEU A 103 -14.95 6.25 6.60
CA LEU A 103 -14.35 6.04 5.29
C LEU A 103 -14.06 7.35 4.57
N PHE A 104 -12.83 7.47 4.09
CA PHE A 104 -12.42 8.48 3.12
C PHE A 104 -11.59 7.83 2.02
N VAL A 105 -11.82 8.25 0.78
CA VAL A 105 -11.08 7.73 -0.38
C VAL A 105 -10.31 8.85 -1.05
N PHE A 106 -8.99 8.77 -0.98
CA PHE A 106 -8.09 9.65 -1.71
C PHE A 106 -7.65 9.02 -3.03
N ARG A 107 -7.63 9.82 -4.09
CA ARG A 107 -7.06 9.44 -5.38
C ARG A 107 -5.82 10.28 -5.66
N LYS A 108 -4.68 9.64 -5.82
CA LYS A 108 -3.49 10.25 -6.43
C LYS A 108 -3.63 10.19 -7.94
N GLN A 109 -3.47 11.32 -8.58
CA GLN A 109 -3.61 11.48 -10.02
C GLN A 109 -2.55 12.42 -10.56
N LYS A 110 -2.17 12.24 -11.83
CA LYS A 110 -1.31 13.18 -12.55
C LYS A 110 -2.17 14.05 -13.46
N ARG A 111 -2.06 15.36 -13.29
CA ARG A 111 -2.71 16.37 -14.12
C ARG A 111 -1.75 16.87 -15.19
N ASP A 112 -2.13 16.71 -16.45
CA ASP A 112 -1.41 17.27 -17.61
C ASP A 112 -2.09 18.53 -18.16
N GLY A 113 -3.31 18.84 -17.69
CA GLY A 113 -4.05 20.06 -18.02
C GLY A 113 -5.38 20.15 -17.26
N PRO A 114 -6.23 21.16 -17.55
CA PRO A 114 -7.47 21.39 -16.80
C PRO A 114 -8.45 20.21 -16.86
N GLU A 115 -8.55 19.55 -18.01
CA GLU A 115 -9.45 18.41 -18.22
C GLU A 115 -8.70 17.07 -18.34
N LYS A 116 -7.37 17.12 -18.53
CA LYS A 116 -6.55 15.92 -18.72
C LYS A 116 -5.91 15.48 -17.41
N VAL A 117 -6.48 14.40 -16.85
CA VAL A 117 -6.05 13.81 -15.59
C VAL A 117 -5.91 12.29 -15.76
N THR A 118 -4.78 11.75 -15.34
CA THR A 118 -4.50 10.30 -15.32
C THR A 118 -4.53 9.79 -13.88
N PRO A 119 -5.52 8.96 -13.49
CA PRO A 119 -5.53 8.29 -12.19
C PRO A 119 -4.29 7.41 -12.01
N MET A 120 -3.69 7.41 -10.83
CA MET A 120 -2.49 6.62 -10.54
C MET A 120 -2.73 5.62 -9.42
N LEU A 121 -3.04 6.10 -8.21
CA LEU A 121 -3.20 5.28 -7.01
C LEU A 121 -4.45 5.72 -6.24
N THR A 122 -5.03 4.79 -5.50
CA THR A 122 -6.17 5.05 -4.60
C THR A 122 -5.78 4.65 -3.20
N TYR A 123 -6.17 5.45 -2.21
CA TYR A 123 -5.93 5.21 -0.80
C TYR A 123 -7.26 5.26 -0.06
N TYR A 124 -7.46 4.34 0.86
CA TYR A 124 -8.62 4.32 1.73
C TYR A 124 -8.18 4.57 3.17
N ILE A 125 -8.92 5.44 3.84
CA ILE A 125 -8.81 5.69 5.28
C ILE A 125 -10.03 5.02 5.90
N LEU A 126 -9.81 3.87 6.53
CA LEU A 126 -10.84 3.05 7.18
C LEU A 126 -10.66 3.13 8.69
N ASP A 127 -11.61 3.75 9.37
CA ASP A 127 -11.62 3.94 10.83
C ASP A 127 -10.31 4.53 11.38
N GLY A 128 -9.68 5.41 10.61
CA GLY A 128 -8.40 6.04 10.93
C GLY A 128 -7.16 5.28 10.44
N SER A 129 -7.28 4.08 9.88
CA SER A 129 -6.15 3.36 9.27
C SER A 129 -6.09 3.64 7.77
N ILE A 130 -4.92 4.07 7.29
CA ILE A 130 -4.68 4.44 5.89
C ILE A 130 -4.00 3.27 5.17
N TYR A 131 -4.52 2.93 4.00
CA TYR A 131 -4.01 1.84 3.17
C TYR A 131 -3.97 2.26 1.71
N GLN A 132 -3.01 1.72 0.97
CA GLN A 132 -3.00 1.80 -0.49
C GLN A 132 -3.83 0.67 -1.10
N ALA A 133 -4.73 1.01 -2.02
CA ALA A 133 -5.45 0.02 -2.81
C ALA A 133 -4.51 -0.63 -3.84
N PRO A 134 -4.51 -1.98 -3.96
CA PRO A 134 -3.74 -2.65 -4.99
C PRO A 134 -4.30 -2.34 -6.37
N GLN A 135 -3.41 -2.25 -7.36
CA GLN A 135 -3.82 -2.10 -8.75
C GLN A 135 -4.53 -3.36 -9.23
N LEU A 136 -5.58 -3.19 -10.03
CA LEU A 136 -6.41 -4.29 -10.52
C LEU A 136 -5.57 -5.34 -11.28
N CYS A 137 -4.58 -4.90 -12.06
CA CYS A 137 -3.64 -5.80 -12.75
C CYS A 137 -2.84 -6.67 -11.77
N ASN A 138 -2.36 -6.12 -10.65
CA ASN A 138 -1.62 -6.86 -9.64
C ASN A 138 -2.51 -7.90 -8.95
N VAL A 139 -3.78 -7.53 -8.67
CA VAL A 139 -4.76 -8.46 -8.10
C VAL A 139 -5.01 -9.64 -9.06
N PHE A 140 -5.17 -9.37 -10.36
CA PHE A 140 -5.35 -10.42 -11.35
C PHE A 140 -4.11 -11.30 -11.49
N ALA A 141 -2.92 -10.70 -11.63
CA ALA A 141 -1.66 -11.44 -11.74
C ALA A 141 -1.46 -12.38 -10.54
N ALA A 142 -1.69 -11.89 -9.32
CA ALA A 142 -1.58 -12.70 -8.11
C ALA A 142 -2.59 -13.85 -8.08
N ARG A 143 -3.86 -13.60 -8.45
CA ARG A 143 -4.90 -14.65 -8.48
C ARG A 143 -4.63 -15.72 -9.53
N ILE A 144 -4.24 -15.32 -10.75
CA ILE A 144 -3.90 -16.23 -11.84
C ILE A 144 -2.65 -17.05 -11.47
N GLY A 145 -1.61 -16.39 -10.95
CA GLY A 145 -0.39 -17.07 -10.50
C GLY A 145 -0.66 -18.12 -9.43
N ARG A 146 -1.50 -17.81 -8.43
CA ARG A 146 -1.92 -18.78 -7.41
C ARG A 146 -2.70 -19.96 -7.99
N ALA A 147 -3.63 -19.70 -8.92
CA ALA A 147 -4.39 -20.77 -9.57
C ALA A 147 -3.46 -21.73 -10.34
N LEU A 148 -2.55 -21.18 -11.15
CA LEU A 148 -1.56 -21.96 -11.90
C LEU A 148 -0.63 -22.76 -10.98
N TYR A 149 -0.18 -22.16 -9.87
CA TYR A 149 0.61 -22.86 -8.87
C TYR A 149 -0.12 -24.09 -8.32
N HIS A 150 -1.39 -23.95 -7.92
CA HIS A 150 -2.16 -25.07 -7.38
C HIS A 150 -2.43 -26.15 -8.44
N ILE A 151 -2.69 -25.77 -9.68
CA ILE A 151 -2.87 -26.72 -10.80
C ILE A 151 -1.57 -27.50 -11.02
N SER A 152 -0.44 -26.81 -11.14
CA SER A 152 0.88 -27.43 -11.33
C SER A 152 1.21 -28.38 -10.18
N LYS A 153 1.03 -27.93 -8.93
CA LYS A 153 1.25 -28.76 -7.73
C LYS A 153 0.37 -30.02 -7.74
N ALA A 154 -0.89 -29.90 -8.15
CA ALA A 154 -1.81 -31.03 -8.24
C ALA A 154 -1.33 -32.06 -9.28
N PHE A 155 -0.93 -31.62 -10.48
CA PHE A 155 -0.40 -32.50 -11.51
C PHE A 155 0.91 -33.17 -11.11
N THR A 156 1.86 -32.44 -10.52
CA THR A 156 3.11 -33.01 -10.01
C THR A 156 2.83 -34.06 -8.92
N THR A 157 1.90 -33.77 -8.02
CA THR A 157 1.49 -34.72 -6.98
C THR A 157 0.83 -35.96 -7.58
N ALA A 158 -0.07 -35.80 -8.55
CA ALA A 158 -0.72 -36.91 -9.23
C ALA A 158 0.28 -37.79 -10.00
N ALA A 159 1.20 -37.18 -10.75
CA ALA A 159 2.25 -37.87 -11.49
C ALA A 159 3.16 -38.70 -10.55
N SER A 160 3.62 -38.10 -9.44
CA SER A 160 4.48 -38.80 -8.47
C SER A 160 3.81 -40.01 -7.82
N LYS A 161 2.49 -39.96 -7.59
CA LYS A 161 1.73 -41.10 -7.08
C LYS A 161 1.49 -42.16 -8.15
N LEU A 162 1.33 -41.77 -9.41
CA LEU A 162 1.16 -42.69 -10.54
C LEU A 162 2.44 -43.51 -10.81
N GLU A 163 3.61 -42.87 -10.76
CA GLU A 163 4.91 -43.56 -10.89
C GLU A 163 5.11 -44.64 -9.80
N LYS A 164 4.59 -44.38 -8.59
CA LYS A 164 4.61 -45.34 -7.47
C LYS A 164 3.72 -46.57 -7.71
N ILE A 165 2.66 -46.45 -8.51
CA ILE A 165 1.74 -47.55 -8.84
C ILE A 165 2.29 -48.39 -10.00
N GLY A 166 3.03 -47.79 -10.94
CA GLY A 166 3.59 -48.46 -12.12
C GLY A 166 4.67 -49.52 -11.84
N TYR A 167 5.33 -49.48 -10.68
CA TYR A 167 6.41 -50.41 -10.31
C TYR A 167 6.09 -51.36 -9.14
N GLY A 168 4.87 -51.35 -8.60
CA GLY A 168 4.63 -51.93 -7.27
C GLY A 168 3.24 -52.49 -7.03
N SER A 169 2.78 -53.40 -7.89
CA SER A 169 1.83 -54.45 -7.47
C SER A 169 2.51 -55.81 -7.50
N ARG A 170 3.53 -55.97 -6.65
CA ARG A 170 3.74 -57.23 -5.93
C ARG A 170 4.28 -56.92 -4.54
N SER A 171 3.61 -57.53 -3.56
CA SER A 171 3.91 -57.65 -2.11
C SER A 171 3.69 -56.43 -1.19
N GLY A 172 2.63 -56.53 -0.38
CA GLY A 172 2.76 -56.54 1.10
C GLY A 172 2.42 -55.26 1.85
N GLU A 173 1.42 -55.36 2.73
CA GLU A 173 1.01 -54.35 3.73
C GLU A 173 2.15 -53.85 4.62
N GLY A 174 2.06 -52.59 5.06
CA GLY A 174 2.96 -52.03 6.08
C GLY A 174 2.67 -50.57 6.43
N LYS A 175 1.83 -50.37 7.44
CA LYS A 175 1.51 -49.08 8.09
C LYS A 175 2.77 -48.43 8.67
N THR A 176 3.01 -47.14 8.42
CA THR A 176 3.74 -46.26 9.35
C THR A 176 3.29 -44.81 9.20
N ASP A 177 2.81 -44.26 10.32
CA ASP A 177 2.60 -42.83 10.56
C ASP A 177 3.96 -42.11 10.57
N GLY A 178 4.03 -40.95 9.92
CA GLY A 178 5.25 -40.12 9.90
C GLY A 178 4.93 -38.70 9.47
N VAL A 179 4.77 -37.83 10.46
CA VAL A 179 4.74 -36.37 10.34
C VAL A 179 6.01 -35.91 9.61
N ILE A 180 5.89 -35.02 8.63
CA ILE A 180 7.04 -34.37 7.98
C ILE A 180 6.85 -32.87 8.12
N ASP A 181 7.76 -32.26 8.90
CA ASP A 181 7.84 -30.83 9.19
C ASP A 181 8.18 -30.00 7.93
N ASP A 182 7.49 -28.86 7.84
CA ASP A 182 7.51 -27.87 6.75
C ASP A 182 8.67 -26.87 6.90
N ALA A 183 9.93 -27.31 6.81
CA ALA A 183 11.07 -26.42 7.10
C ALA A 183 12.22 -26.38 6.07
N THR A 184 12.15 -27.05 4.91
CA THR A 184 13.35 -27.16 4.05
C THR A 184 13.11 -26.99 2.54
N ALA A 185 12.21 -26.08 2.14
CA ALA A 185 11.96 -25.79 0.72
C ALA A 185 12.28 -24.34 0.30
N VAL A 186 12.72 -23.46 1.21
CA VAL A 186 12.94 -22.04 0.88
C VAL A 186 14.29 -21.79 0.17
N GLU A 187 15.27 -22.69 0.30
CA GLU A 187 16.64 -22.40 -0.18
C GLU A 187 16.90 -22.71 -1.67
N LYS A 188 15.96 -23.31 -2.41
CA LYS A 188 16.22 -23.75 -3.80
C LYS A 188 15.71 -22.83 -4.90
N VAL A 189 15.07 -21.70 -4.57
CA VAL A 189 14.54 -20.79 -5.61
C VAL A 189 15.57 -19.73 -6.05
N GLU A 190 16.64 -19.51 -5.29
CA GLU A 190 17.55 -18.38 -5.54
C GLU A 190 18.69 -18.65 -6.56
N ILE A 191 18.88 -19.89 -7.04
CA ILE A 191 20.00 -20.20 -7.95
C ILE A 191 19.62 -20.09 -9.44
N THR A 192 18.33 -20.13 -9.80
CA THR A 192 17.93 -20.18 -11.22
C THR A 192 17.81 -18.79 -11.89
N ALA A 193 17.87 -17.69 -11.13
CA ALA A 193 17.71 -16.33 -11.69
C ALA A 193 19.00 -15.72 -12.28
N ALA A 194 20.15 -16.42 -12.23
CA ALA A 194 21.45 -15.85 -12.61
C ALA A 194 21.98 -16.23 -14.01
N VAL A 195 21.25 -16.97 -14.85
CA VAL A 195 21.82 -17.47 -16.14
C VAL A 195 21.33 -16.74 -17.40
N ASP A 196 20.22 -15.99 -17.39
CA ASP A 196 19.75 -15.27 -18.59
C ASP A 196 20.23 -13.81 -18.69
N LYS A 197 21.55 -13.62 -18.61
CA LYS A 197 22.19 -12.36 -19.05
C LYS A 197 23.51 -12.63 -19.77
N LYS A 198 23.46 -13.44 -20.83
CA LYS A 198 24.47 -13.39 -21.92
C LYS A 198 23.95 -14.09 -23.17
N MET A 199 23.23 -13.33 -23.99
CA MET A 199 23.33 -13.32 -25.45
C MET A 199 22.73 -12.01 -25.98
#